data_AF-A0A505ICC6-F1
#
_entry.id   AF-A0A505ICC6-F1
#
_cell.length_a   1.000
_cell.length_b   1.000
_cell.length_c   1.000
_cell.angle_alpha   90.00
_cell.angle_beta   90.00
_cell.angle_gamma   90.00
#
_symmetry.space_group_name_H-M   'P 1'
#
loop_
_entity.id
_entity.type
_entity.pdbx_description
1 polymer ?
#
loop_
_entity_poly.entity_id
_entity_poly.type
_entity_poly.pdbx_seq_one_letter_code
_entity_poly.pdbx_strand_id
1 'polypeptide(L)'
;MDADEQRKAKALHRAQTLPDLYLLRWLKTNETVFQSLQSPNTLRHQVSVVPGLVLMDYEPLLNSLLRGVRKNWADIVGLGSDDSSHPIPCPLQSSMEEVQQQEEDGELLAQGVALMDTFISDTGFFKHWDGMVDEIDYERSRKELGRGMVRFLEREARNGDERREWLNALRLMD
;
A
#
# COMPACT_ATOMS: atom_id res chain seq x y z
N MET A 1 23.67 3.93 -18.42
CA MET A 1 22.54 4.87 -18.33
C MET A 1 22.88 6.11 -19.14
N ASP A 2 21.97 6.48 -20.03
CA ASP A 2 22.11 7.70 -20.83
C ASP A 2 21.87 8.96 -19.96
N ALA A 3 22.49 10.08 -20.33
CA ALA A 3 22.39 11.33 -19.59
C ALA A 3 20.94 11.87 -19.55
N ASP A 4 20.14 11.55 -20.57
CA ASP A 4 18.74 11.94 -20.66
C ASP A 4 17.84 11.10 -19.75
N GLU A 5 18.10 9.78 -19.65
CA GLU A 5 17.44 8.90 -18.68
C GLU A 5 17.72 9.34 -17.24
N GLN A 6 18.96 9.74 -16.94
CA GLN A 6 19.31 10.22 -15.61
C GLN A 6 18.60 11.54 -15.25
N ARG A 7 18.36 12.42 -16.23
CA ARG A 7 17.55 13.64 -16.04
C ARG A 7 16.09 13.31 -15.77
N LYS A 8 15.50 12.39 -16.55
CA LYS A 8 14.12 11.94 -16.37
C LYS A 8 13.92 11.27 -15.02
N ALA A 9 14.83 10.40 -14.61
CA ALA A 9 14.81 9.76 -13.28
C ALA A 9 14.88 10.80 -12.15
N LYS A 10 15.75 11.81 -12.26
CA LYS A 10 15.82 12.90 -11.27
C LYS A 10 14.56 13.76 -11.23
N ALA A 11 13.94 14.03 -12.38
CA ALA A 11 12.69 14.78 -12.45
C ALA A 11 11.53 14.00 -11.83
N LEU A 12 11.44 12.70 -12.14
CA LEU A 12 10.45 11.79 -11.57
C LEU A 12 10.61 11.67 -10.06
N HIS A 13 11.83 11.44 -9.59
CA HIS A 13 12.14 11.38 -8.16
C HIS A 13 11.70 12.67 -7.45
N ARG A 14 12.05 13.86 -7.97
CA ARG A 14 11.61 15.13 -7.38
C ARG A 14 10.09 15.28 -7.33
N ALA A 15 9.38 14.82 -8.35
CA ALA A 15 7.92 14.84 -8.37
C ALA A 15 7.33 13.88 -7.32
N GLN A 16 7.94 12.71 -7.13
CA GLN A 16 7.55 11.71 -6.14
C GLN A 16 7.90 12.12 -4.70
N THR A 17 8.97 12.89 -4.48
CA THR A 17 9.36 13.39 -3.13
C THR A 17 8.53 14.59 -2.68
N LEU A 18 7.87 15.30 -3.59
CA LEU A 18 7.10 16.52 -3.26
C LEU A 18 5.92 16.25 -2.29
N PRO A 19 5.11 15.19 -2.48
CA PRO A 19 4.09 14.76 -1.51
C PRO A 19 4.66 14.46 -0.12
N ASP A 20 5.82 13.79 -0.04
CA ASP A 20 6.45 13.43 1.24
C ASP A 20 6.93 14.68 1.99
N LEU A 21 7.52 15.64 1.28
CA LEU A 21 7.92 16.93 1.84
C LEU A 21 6.71 17.76 2.29
N TYR A 22 5.60 17.68 1.56
CA TYR A 22 4.34 18.32 1.95
C TYR A 22 3.78 17.71 3.23
N LEU A 23 3.74 16.38 3.34
CA LEU A 23 3.34 15.64 4.54
C LEU A 23 4.23 15.98 5.75
N LEU A 24 5.56 15.99 5.57
CA LEU A 24 6.52 16.39 6.60
C LEU A 24 6.31 17.83 7.07
N ARG A 25 6.06 18.75 6.13
CA ARG A 25 5.80 20.15 6.47
C ARG A 25 4.47 20.30 7.19
N TRP A 26 3.46 19.53 6.81
CA TRP A 26 2.16 19.55 7.46
C TRP A 26 2.21 19.01 8.88
N LEU A 27 2.92 17.88 9.10
CA LEU A 27 3.24 17.36 10.43
C LEU A 27 3.92 18.43 11.30
N LYS A 28 4.94 19.12 10.77
CA LYS A 28 5.68 20.16 11.51
C LYS A 28 4.85 21.41 11.79
N THR A 29 3.90 21.75 10.93
CA THR A 29 3.16 23.02 11.02
C THR A 29 1.85 22.87 11.78
N ASN A 30 1.22 21.69 11.74
CA ASN A 30 -0.06 21.41 12.40
C ASN A 30 -0.09 19.97 12.91
N GLU A 31 0.76 19.68 13.89
CA GLU A 31 0.89 18.34 14.48
C GLU A 31 -0.45 17.81 15.01
N THR A 32 -1.28 18.66 15.60
CA THR A 32 -2.58 18.27 16.16
C THR A 32 -3.59 17.85 15.09
N VAL A 33 -3.58 18.54 13.93
CA VAL A 33 -4.42 18.18 12.77
C VAL A 33 -3.87 16.90 12.13
N PHE A 34 -2.56 16.78 12.03
CA PHE A 34 -1.91 15.58 11.50
C PHE A 34 -2.18 14.34 12.37
N GLN A 35 -2.06 14.45 13.69
CA GLN A 35 -2.36 13.38 14.65
C GLN A 35 -3.84 13.01 14.67
N SER A 36 -4.75 13.98 14.56
CA SER A 36 -6.20 13.71 14.49
C SER A 36 -6.61 13.05 13.16
N LEU A 37 -5.89 13.34 12.07
CA LEU A 37 -6.05 12.61 10.81
C LEU A 37 -5.45 11.21 10.90
N GLN A 38 -4.31 11.01 11.56
CA GLN A 38 -3.73 9.68 11.78
C GLN A 38 -4.58 8.74 12.64
N SER A 39 -5.73 9.19 13.16
CA SER A 39 -6.70 8.29 13.81
C SER A 39 -7.24 7.29 12.77
N PRO A 40 -6.77 6.03 12.77
CA PRO A 40 -6.90 5.13 11.62
C PRO A 40 -8.33 4.73 11.30
N ASN A 41 -9.24 4.95 12.25
CA ASN A 41 -10.61 4.45 12.24
C ASN A 41 -11.67 5.51 11.96
N THR A 42 -11.28 6.73 11.57
CA THR A 42 -12.26 7.73 11.15
C THR A 42 -12.51 7.63 9.65
N LEU A 43 -13.78 7.66 9.24
CA LEU A 43 -14.19 7.65 7.82
C LEU A 43 -13.49 8.78 7.03
N ARG A 44 -13.27 9.93 7.67
CA ARG A 44 -12.58 11.08 7.06
C ARG A 44 -11.12 10.77 6.69
N HIS A 45 -10.40 10.03 7.52
CA HIS A 45 -9.04 9.58 7.22
C HIS A 45 -9.03 8.54 6.10
N GLN A 46 -9.93 7.55 6.17
CA GLN A 46 -10.08 6.53 5.13
C GLN A 46 -10.41 7.14 3.76
N VAL A 47 -11.22 8.20 3.71
CA VAL A 47 -11.50 8.94 2.47
C VAL A 47 -10.29 9.73 1.96
N SER A 48 -9.43 10.24 2.84
CA SER A 48 -8.25 11.02 2.43
C SER A 48 -7.18 10.20 1.72
N VAL A 49 -7.13 8.88 1.96
CA VAL A 49 -6.19 7.97 1.30
C VAL A 49 -6.72 7.43 -0.03
N VAL A 50 -8.02 7.53 -0.32
CA VAL A 50 -8.66 7.02 -1.54
C VAL A 50 -7.98 7.50 -2.83
N PRO A 51 -7.61 8.79 -3.01
CA PRO A 51 -6.89 9.21 -4.21
C PRO A 51 -5.55 8.48 -4.40
N GLY A 52 -4.84 8.21 -3.30
CA GLY A 52 -3.61 7.42 -3.33
C GLY A 52 -3.87 5.95 -3.68
N LEU A 53 -4.95 5.37 -3.17
CA LEU A 53 -5.34 3.99 -3.47
C LEU A 53 -5.75 3.80 -4.94
N VAL A 54 -6.49 4.76 -5.50
CA VAL A 54 -6.91 4.77 -6.92
C VAL A 54 -5.71 4.89 -7.86
N LEU A 55 -4.67 5.61 -7.45
CA LEU A 55 -3.49 5.88 -8.29
C LEU A 55 -2.37 4.83 -8.16
N MET A 56 -2.44 3.94 -7.17
CA MET A 56 -1.37 2.97 -6.85
C MET A 56 -1.82 1.51 -6.91
N ASP A 57 -2.80 1.18 -7.75
CA ASP A 57 -3.29 -0.19 -7.96
C ASP A 57 -3.78 -0.91 -6.68
N TYR A 58 -4.23 -0.15 -5.67
CA TYR A 58 -4.83 -0.72 -4.44
C TYR A 58 -6.35 -0.89 -4.58
N GLU A 59 -6.79 -1.39 -5.73
CA GLU A 59 -8.20 -1.62 -6.04
C GLU A 59 -8.93 -2.49 -4.99
N PRO A 60 -8.33 -3.58 -4.44
CA PRO A 60 -9.00 -4.35 -3.40
C PRO A 60 -9.25 -3.56 -2.10
N LEU A 61 -8.31 -2.68 -1.73
CA LEU A 61 -8.47 -1.84 -0.54
C LEU A 61 -9.53 -0.75 -0.75
N LEU A 62 -9.57 -0.15 -1.94
CA LEU A 62 -10.64 0.78 -2.31
C LEU A 62 -12.01 0.12 -2.28
N ASN A 63 -12.14 -1.07 -2.86
CA ASN A 63 -13.37 -1.84 -2.88
C ASN A 63 -13.86 -2.20 -1.46
N SER A 64 -12.93 -2.54 -0.56
CA SER A 64 -13.22 -2.74 0.86
C SER A 64 -13.81 -1.48 1.52
N LEU A 65 -13.21 -0.31 1.26
CA LEU A 65 -13.70 0.98 1.78
C LEU A 65 -15.08 1.34 1.23
N LEU A 66 -15.30 1.19 -0.07
CA LEU A 66 -16.59 1.47 -0.72
C LEU A 66 -17.70 0.57 -0.18
N ARG A 67 -17.39 -0.71 0.10
CA ARG A 67 -18.32 -1.63 0.76
C ARG A 67 -18.64 -1.20 2.19
N GLY A 68 -17.64 -0.72 2.93
CA GLY A 68 -17.83 -0.12 4.25
C GLY A 68 -18.77 1.09 4.21
N VAL A 69 -18.63 1.95 3.20
CA VAL A 69 -19.54 3.09 2.98
C VAL A 69 -20.95 2.61 2.68
N ARG A 70 -21.12 1.61 1.81
CA ARG A 70 -22.43 1.05 1.49
C ARG A 70 -23.11 0.44 2.73
N LYS A 71 -22.36 -0.31 3.54
CA LYS A 71 -22.87 -0.96 4.76
C LYS A 71 -23.34 0.04 5.80
N ASN A 72 -22.61 1.14 5.97
CA ASN A 72 -22.91 2.17 6.97
C ASN A 72 -23.63 3.39 6.38
N TRP A 73 -24.22 3.26 5.18
CA TRP A 73 -24.79 4.40 4.45
C TRP A 73 -25.87 5.15 5.25
N ALA A 74 -26.72 4.42 5.97
CA ALA A 74 -27.76 5.00 6.82
C ALA A 74 -27.19 5.88 7.93
N ASP A 75 -26.05 5.48 8.51
CA ASP A 75 -25.36 6.24 9.56
C ASP A 75 -24.61 7.45 8.97
N ILE A 76 -24.10 7.33 7.74
CA ILE A 76 -23.36 8.39 7.03
C ILE A 76 -24.29 9.54 6.64
N VAL A 77 -25.46 9.22 6.07
CA VAL A 77 -26.41 10.24 5.62
C VAL A 77 -27.25 10.79 6.78
N GLY A 78 -27.34 10.04 7.88
CA GLY A 78 -28.19 10.33 9.02
C GLY A 78 -29.66 10.03 8.70
N LEU A 79 -30.40 9.59 9.71
CA LEU A 79 -31.86 9.66 9.69
C LEU A 79 -32.22 11.15 9.71
N GLY A 80 -32.85 11.65 8.65
CA GLY A 80 -33.35 13.03 8.62
C GLY A 80 -34.15 13.30 9.89
N SER A 81 -33.89 14.44 10.54
CA SER A 81 -34.51 14.84 11.80
C SER A 81 -36.04 14.99 11.74
N ASP A 82 -36.62 14.88 10.54
CA ASP A 82 -38.06 14.93 10.30
C ASP A 82 -38.57 13.57 9.80
N ASP A 83 -39.61 13.08 10.48
CA ASP A 83 -40.35 11.82 10.27
C ASP A 83 -40.98 11.66 8.86
N SER A 84 -40.68 12.60 7.95
CA SER A 84 -41.18 12.71 6.57
C SER A 84 -40.07 12.64 5.51
N SER A 85 -38.80 12.50 5.90
CA SER A 85 -37.68 12.45 4.96
C SER A 85 -37.47 11.02 4.44
N HIS A 86 -37.72 10.78 3.15
CA HIS A 86 -37.43 9.49 2.53
C HIS A 86 -35.93 9.13 2.69
N PRO A 87 -35.60 7.86 3.03
CA PRO A 87 -34.21 7.43 3.14
C PRO A 87 -33.48 7.69 1.82
N ILE A 88 -32.37 8.44 1.87
CA ILE A 88 -31.54 8.68 0.70
C ILE A 88 -30.92 7.34 0.28
N PRO A 89 -31.19 6.83 -0.93
CA PRO A 89 -30.63 5.55 -1.37
C PRO A 89 -29.13 5.66 -1.58
N CYS A 90 -28.39 4.58 -1.31
CA CYS A 90 -26.96 4.53 -1.54
C CYS A 90 -26.70 4.52 -3.06
N PRO A 91 -25.83 5.40 -3.60
CA PRO A 91 -25.50 5.41 -5.01
C PRO A 91 -24.61 4.23 -5.43
N LEU A 92 -23.98 3.56 -4.45
CA LEU A 92 -23.11 2.41 -4.70
C LEU A 92 -23.97 1.15 -4.92
N GLN A 93 -24.00 0.70 -6.16
CA GLN A 93 -24.60 -0.57 -6.56
C GLN A 93 -23.47 -1.57 -6.84
N SER A 94 -23.66 -2.80 -6.37
CA SER A 94 -22.72 -3.91 -6.57
C SER A 94 -23.55 -5.18 -6.57
N SER A 95 -23.28 -6.06 -7.52
CA SER A 95 -23.87 -7.39 -7.60
C SER A 95 -23.31 -8.31 -6.50
N MET A 96 -23.96 -9.46 -6.28
CA MET A 96 -23.46 -10.43 -5.30
C MET A 96 -22.14 -11.04 -5.75
N GLU A 97 -21.99 -11.25 -7.06
CA GLU A 97 -20.81 -11.78 -7.70
C GLU A 97 -19.62 -10.81 -7.57
N GLU A 98 -19.83 -9.51 -7.79
CA GLU A 98 -18.79 -8.48 -7.60
C GLU A 98 -18.34 -8.38 -6.15
N VAL A 99 -19.29 -8.47 -5.21
CA VAL A 99 -19.01 -8.43 -3.77
C VAL A 99 -18.13 -9.60 -3.37
N GLN A 100 -18.44 -10.81 -3.86
CA GLN A 100 -17.66 -12.02 -3.60
C GLN A 100 -16.24 -11.92 -4.19
N GLN A 101 -16.12 -11.53 -5.46
CA GLN A 101 -14.81 -11.40 -6.11
C GLN A 101 -13.90 -10.40 -5.37
N GLN A 102 -14.44 -9.26 -4.99
CA GLN A 102 -13.69 -8.24 -4.25
C GLN A 102 -13.27 -8.71 -2.84
N GLU A 103 -14.00 -9.63 -2.20
CA GLU A 103 -13.57 -10.25 -0.94
C GLU A 103 -12.36 -11.16 -1.17
N GLU A 104 -12.43 -12.01 -2.19
CA GLU A 104 -11.32 -12.89 -2.60
C GLU A 104 -10.07 -12.08 -2.95
N ASP A 105 -10.22 -11.02 -3.73
CA ASP A 105 -9.12 -10.11 -4.09
C ASP A 105 -8.52 -9.44 -2.84
N GLY A 106 -9.37 -9.08 -1.87
CA GLY A 106 -8.94 -8.52 -0.59
C GLY A 106 -8.14 -9.51 0.26
N GLU A 107 -8.55 -10.78 0.28
CA GLU A 107 -7.82 -11.85 0.97
C GLU A 107 -6.46 -12.13 0.31
N LEU A 108 -6.42 -12.18 -1.02
CA LEU A 108 -5.17 -12.35 -1.78
C LEU A 108 -4.22 -11.17 -1.55
N LEU A 109 -4.74 -9.94 -1.52
CA LEU A 109 -3.94 -8.77 -1.18
C LEU A 109 -3.36 -8.89 0.24
N ALA A 110 -4.17 -9.27 1.23
CA ALA A 110 -3.71 -9.45 2.61
C ALA A 110 -2.62 -10.52 2.71
N GLN A 111 -2.76 -11.63 1.99
CA GLN A 111 -1.73 -12.67 1.88
C GLN A 111 -0.45 -12.13 1.24
N GLY A 112 -0.57 -11.36 0.15
CA GLY A 112 0.56 -10.73 -0.53
C GLY A 112 1.31 -9.74 0.37
N VAL A 113 0.58 -8.91 1.13
CA VAL A 113 1.17 -7.97 2.11
C VAL A 113 1.92 -8.73 3.20
N ALA A 114 1.33 -9.77 3.78
CA ALA A 114 1.98 -10.58 4.81
C ALA A 114 3.23 -11.31 4.27
N LEU A 115 3.18 -11.79 3.03
CA LEU A 115 4.32 -12.38 2.34
C LEU A 115 5.46 -11.35 2.19
N MET A 116 5.13 -10.12 1.78
CA MET A 116 6.11 -9.06 1.61
C MET A 116 6.72 -8.59 2.93
N ASP A 117 5.91 -8.47 3.99
CA ASP A 117 6.38 -8.14 5.34
C ASP A 117 7.37 -9.18 5.88
N THR A 118 7.05 -10.47 5.66
CA THR A 118 7.94 -11.58 6.02
C THR A 118 9.22 -11.54 5.18
N PHE A 119 9.12 -11.27 3.88
CA PHE A 119 10.27 -11.15 3.00
C PHE A 119 11.21 -10.02 3.45
N ILE A 120 10.68 -8.82 3.74
CA ILE A 120 11.45 -7.68 4.24
C ILE A 120 12.13 -8.02 5.56
N SER A 121 11.42 -8.68 6.47
CA SER A 121 11.98 -9.16 7.73
C SER A 121 13.14 -10.14 7.50
N ASP A 122 13.03 -11.00 6.49
CA ASP A 122 14.08 -11.96 6.14
C ASP A 122 15.31 -11.33 5.48
N THR A 123 15.12 -10.35 4.59
CA THR A 123 16.21 -9.71 3.84
C THR A 123 16.93 -8.61 4.61
N GLY A 124 16.38 -8.23 5.77
CA GLY A 124 16.83 -7.10 6.56
C GLY A 124 16.02 -5.85 6.24
N PHE A 125 15.62 -5.13 7.28
CA PHE A 125 14.89 -3.87 7.19
C PHE A 125 15.65 -2.91 6.26
N PHE A 126 14.96 -2.26 5.31
CA PHE A 126 15.56 -1.19 4.50
C PHE A 126 16.12 -0.12 5.45
N LYS A 127 17.44 -0.13 5.68
CA LYS A 127 18.04 0.67 6.77
C LYS A 127 18.04 2.17 6.46
N HIS A 128 17.71 2.58 5.22
CA HIS A 128 17.56 3.99 4.82
C HIS A 128 16.43 4.19 3.80
N TRP A 129 16.00 5.45 3.69
CA TRP A 129 15.06 5.93 2.68
C TRP A 129 15.50 5.47 1.27
N ASP A 130 14.57 4.88 0.52
CA ASP A 130 14.76 4.43 -0.87
C ASP A 130 15.75 3.27 -1.08
N GLY A 131 16.03 2.47 -0.03
CA GLY A 131 16.89 1.28 -0.14
C GLY A 131 18.38 1.59 -0.31
N MET A 132 18.79 2.84 -0.05
CA MET A 132 20.19 3.22 -0.01
C MET A 132 20.91 2.53 1.15
N VAL A 133 22.12 2.06 0.89
CA VAL A 133 22.99 1.45 1.89
C VAL A 133 24.30 2.22 1.91
N ASP A 134 24.75 2.60 3.11
CA ASP A 134 26.07 3.20 3.29
C ASP A 134 27.15 2.23 2.80
N GLU A 135 28.23 2.75 2.22
CA GLU A 135 29.35 1.95 1.74
C GLU A 135 29.92 1.04 2.84
N ILE A 136 29.94 1.53 4.09
CA ILE A 136 30.44 0.78 5.25
C ILE A 136 29.57 -0.45 5.55
N ASP A 137 28.27 -0.37 5.30
CA ASP A 137 27.30 -1.44 5.55
C ASP A 137 26.91 -2.23 4.30
N TYR A 138 27.42 -1.88 3.12
CA TYR A 138 27.05 -2.47 1.84
C TYR A 138 27.28 -3.98 1.82
N GLU A 139 28.50 -4.44 2.12
CA GLU A 139 28.85 -5.86 2.10
C GLU A 139 28.09 -6.67 3.16
N ARG A 140 27.78 -6.06 4.31
CA ARG A 140 26.96 -6.70 5.33
C ARG A 140 25.52 -6.87 4.83
N SER A 141 24.94 -5.80 4.29
CA SER A 141 23.55 -5.77 3.80
C SER A 141 23.36 -6.67 2.59
N ARG A 142 24.32 -6.72 1.66
CA ARG A 142 24.33 -7.65 0.53
C ARG A 142 24.30 -9.11 0.98
N LYS A 143 25.08 -9.46 2.01
CA LYS A 143 25.08 -10.81 2.59
C LYS A 143 23.78 -11.11 3.35
N GLU A 144 23.21 -10.14 4.05
CA GLU A 144 21.90 -10.27 4.72
C GLU A 144 20.78 -10.53 3.70
N LEU A 145 20.72 -9.73 2.64
CA LEU A 145 19.80 -9.88 1.51
C LEU A 145 19.91 -11.27 0.88
N GLY A 146 21.12 -11.71 0.55
CA GLY A 146 21.34 -13.04 -0.04
C GLY A 146 20.88 -14.19 0.87
N ARG A 147 21.15 -14.10 2.18
CA ARG A 147 20.66 -15.10 3.15
C ARG A 147 19.14 -15.05 3.30
N GLY A 148 18.53 -13.86 3.31
CA GLY A 148 17.08 -13.69 3.36
C GLY A 148 16.39 -14.29 2.14
N MET A 149 16.94 -14.04 0.95
CA MET A 149 16.43 -14.60 -0.30
C MET A 149 16.47 -16.13 -0.32
N VAL A 150 17.53 -16.75 0.21
CA VAL A 150 17.59 -18.22 0.34
C VAL A 150 16.47 -18.73 1.26
N ARG A 151 16.29 -18.13 2.45
CA ARG A 151 15.22 -18.54 3.38
C ARG A 151 13.83 -18.38 2.78
N PHE A 152 13.59 -17.28 2.07
CA PHE A 152 12.35 -17.06 1.35
C PHE A 152 12.09 -18.16 0.31
N LEU A 153 13.07 -18.44 -0.55
CA LEU A 153 12.91 -19.44 -1.61
C LEU A 153 12.73 -20.87 -1.05
N GLU A 154 13.38 -21.19 0.08
CA GLU A 154 13.19 -22.48 0.74
C GLU A 154 11.78 -22.65 1.34
N ARG A 155 11.14 -21.53 1.73
CA ARG A 155 9.79 -21.54 2.30
C ARG A 155 8.70 -21.52 1.23
N GLU A 156 8.85 -20.65 0.21
CA GLU A 156 7.78 -20.34 -0.74
C GLU A 156 7.85 -21.16 -2.04
N ALA A 157 9.03 -21.63 -2.45
CA ALA A 157 9.15 -22.43 -3.67
C ALA A 157 8.99 -23.92 -3.34
N ARG A 158 7.92 -24.54 -3.84
CA ARG A 158 7.64 -25.97 -3.62
C ARG A 158 8.48 -26.86 -4.50
N ASN A 159 8.96 -26.33 -5.63
CA ASN A 159 9.72 -27.07 -6.63
C ASN A 159 10.71 -26.16 -7.37
N GLY A 160 11.53 -26.77 -8.23
CA GLY A 160 12.55 -26.06 -9.00
C GLY A 160 11.99 -25.07 -10.03
N ASP A 161 10.77 -25.29 -10.51
CA ASP A 161 10.13 -24.42 -11.51
C ASP A 161 9.60 -23.14 -10.84
N GLU A 162 8.86 -23.28 -9.74
CA GLU A 162 8.42 -22.16 -8.89
C GLU A 162 9.62 -21.36 -8.37
N ARG A 163 10.73 -22.03 -8.03
CA ARG A 163 11.96 -21.34 -7.60
C ARG A 163 12.50 -20.42 -8.70
N ARG A 164 12.46 -20.87 -9.97
CA ARG A 164 12.88 -20.04 -11.11
C ARG A 164 11.92 -18.87 -11.35
N GLU A 165 10.63 -19.10 -11.19
CA GLU A 165 9.63 -18.02 -11.30
C GLU A 165 9.82 -16.97 -10.23
N TRP A 166 10.02 -17.38 -8.96
CA TRP A 166 10.34 -16.46 -7.87
C TRP A 166 11.63 -15.68 -8.13
N LEU A 167 12.69 -16.33 -8.62
CA LEU A 167 13.93 -15.65 -8.98
C LEU A 167 13.75 -14.63 -10.12
N ASN A 168 12.87 -14.92 -11.09
CA ASN A 168 12.57 -13.99 -12.18
C ASN A 168 11.65 -12.83 -11.74
N ALA A 169 10.81 -13.03 -10.72
CA ALA A 169 9.99 -11.97 -10.13
C ALA A 169 10.82 -11.05 -9.22
N LEU A 170 11.70 -11.64 -8.40
CA LEU A 170 12.54 -10.96 -7.43
C LEU A 170 13.85 -10.44 -8.03
N ARG A 171 13.89 -9.87 -9.25
CA ARG A 171 15.13 -9.37 -9.91
C ARG A 171 15.83 -8.27 -9.08
N LEU A 172 16.48 -8.66 -8.00
CA LEU A 172 17.06 -7.81 -6.97
C LEU A 172 18.58 -7.75 -7.09
N MET A 173 19.20 -8.59 -7.93
CA MET A 173 20.63 -8.57 -8.21
C MET A 173 20.91 -9.01 -9.65
N ASP A 174 21.43 -8.07 -10.45
CA ASP A 174 22.35 -8.34 -11.57
C ASP A 174 23.78 -8.06 -11.09
#